data_AF-A0A067E004-F1
#
_entry.id   AF-A0A067E004-F1
#
_cell.length_a   1.000
_cell.length_b   1.000
_cell.length_c   1.000
_cell.angle_alpha   90.00
_cell.angle_beta   90.00
_cell.angle_gamma   90.00
#
_symmetry.space_group_name_H-M   'P 1'
#
loop_
_entity.id
_entity.type
_entity.pdbx_description
1 polymer ?
#
loop_
_entity_poly.entity_id
_entity_poly.type
_entity_poly.pdbx_seq_one_letter_code
_entity_poly.pdbx_strand_id
1 'polypeptide(L)'
;MASIFSQIESPDGSMRDFIIKALDKLTVEQGMPPSSDSWVMSNIVEPGIQSCAIDEHGKPVSQETFLVEFKKIADCVAQRLKEQPVIVAHSENTFDGSGIKRLLSNKFELDKTMTAALENVPKDRNGKLSKDYLRVAVDAVAASAGLPPIGAVAQMDVVVSEAFKMVNADDGKLVKEDEFKKLLTEILGSIMLQLEGNPIAISSNSVVHEPLASPSSTLLQPSS
;
A
#
# COMPACT_ATOMS: atom_id res chain seq x y z
N MET A 1 9.83 4.55 -25.69
CA MET A 1 10.24 3.70 -24.55
C MET A 1 11.65 4.12 -24.17
N ALA A 2 11.83 4.75 -23.01
CA ALA A 2 13.16 5.09 -22.52
C ALA A 2 13.86 3.82 -22.01
N SER A 3 15.12 3.62 -22.40
CA SER A 3 15.94 2.50 -21.90
C SER A 3 16.05 2.56 -20.38
N ILE A 4 15.96 1.41 -19.69
CA ILE A 4 16.13 1.32 -18.22
C ILE A 4 17.44 1.99 -17.81
N PHE A 5 18.50 1.82 -18.61
CA PHE A 5 19.81 2.44 -18.42
C PHE A 5 19.76 3.97 -18.37
N SER A 6 19.00 4.62 -19.27
CA SER A 6 18.85 6.08 -19.30
C SER A 6 18.01 6.62 -18.15
N GLN A 7 17.24 5.77 -17.46
CA GLN A 7 16.43 6.16 -16.31
C GLN A 7 17.17 6.00 -14.97
N ILE A 8 18.23 5.18 -14.94
CA ILE A 8 19.04 4.91 -13.75
C ILE A 8 20.36 5.69 -13.73
N GLU A 9 20.72 6.35 -14.84
CA GLU A 9 21.93 7.13 -15.00
C GLU A 9 22.01 8.25 -13.95
N SER A 10 22.89 8.06 -12.97
CA SER A 10 23.24 9.04 -11.95
C SER A 10 24.76 9.22 -11.97
N PRO A 11 25.27 10.47 -11.97
CA PRO A 11 26.69 10.74 -12.26
C PRO A 11 27.70 10.06 -11.31
N ASP A 12 27.29 9.64 -10.10
CA ASP A 12 28.20 9.17 -9.04
C ASP A 12 27.91 7.75 -8.52
N GLY A 13 27.14 6.92 -9.25
CA GLY A 13 26.77 5.56 -8.80
C GLY A 13 27.80 4.49 -9.13
N SER A 14 27.97 3.49 -8.26
CA SER A 14 28.76 2.29 -8.57
C SER A 14 28.00 1.34 -9.52
N MET A 15 28.71 0.42 -10.19
CA MET A 15 28.09 -0.64 -11.03
C MET A 15 27.01 -1.42 -10.24
N ARG A 16 27.32 -1.74 -8.98
CA ARG A 16 26.38 -2.38 -8.05
C ARG A 16 25.10 -1.57 -7.87
N ASP A 17 25.20 -0.25 -7.67
CA ASP A 17 24.04 0.62 -7.48
C ASP A 17 23.16 0.66 -8.74
N PHE A 18 23.78 0.70 -9.93
CA PHE A 18 23.04 0.64 -11.18
C PHE A 18 22.28 -0.68 -11.35
N ILE A 19 22.91 -1.80 -11.00
CA ILE A 19 22.28 -3.12 -11.07
C ILE A 19 21.13 -3.24 -10.07
N ILE A 20 21.31 -2.80 -8.82
CA ILE A 20 20.23 -2.80 -7.82
C ILE A 20 19.05 -1.96 -8.31
N LYS A 21 19.30 -0.74 -8.82
CA LYS A 21 18.26 0.10 -9.41
C LYS A 21 17.56 -0.56 -10.60
N ALA A 22 18.30 -1.31 -11.42
CA ALA A 22 17.72 -2.01 -12.57
C ALA A 22 16.88 -3.23 -12.16
N LEU A 23 17.31 -3.98 -11.13
CA LEU A 23 16.51 -5.05 -10.53
C LEU A 23 15.23 -4.51 -9.89
N ASP A 24 15.28 -3.32 -9.28
CA ASP A 24 14.10 -2.63 -8.73
C ASP A 24 13.11 -2.16 -9.82
N LYS A 25 13.53 -2.09 -11.09
CA LYS A 25 12.63 -1.86 -12.22
C LYS A 25 11.96 -3.13 -12.74
N LEU A 26 12.41 -4.31 -12.32
CA LEU A 26 11.76 -5.56 -12.68
C LEU A 26 10.51 -5.80 -11.83
N THR A 27 9.47 -6.38 -12.43
CA THR A 27 8.20 -6.66 -11.74
C THR A 27 8.02 -8.15 -11.43
N VAL A 28 7.00 -8.46 -10.64
CA VAL A 28 6.64 -9.84 -10.26
C VAL A 28 6.33 -10.69 -11.50
N GLU A 29 5.71 -10.09 -12.51
CA GLU A 29 5.35 -10.65 -13.81
C GLU A 29 6.59 -10.98 -14.65
N GLN A 30 7.69 -10.29 -14.39
CA GLN A 30 9.02 -10.58 -14.96
C GLN A 30 9.81 -11.57 -14.10
N GLY A 31 9.19 -12.09 -13.02
CA GLY A 31 9.78 -13.08 -12.12
C GLY A 31 10.57 -12.49 -10.96
N MET A 32 10.56 -11.16 -10.77
CA MET A 32 11.29 -10.50 -9.69
C MET A 32 10.36 -10.12 -8.54
N PRO A 33 10.53 -10.66 -7.32
CA PRO A 33 9.78 -10.18 -6.16
C PRO A 33 10.17 -8.73 -5.80
N PRO A 34 9.31 -8.00 -5.06
CA PRO A 34 9.57 -6.60 -4.68
C PRO A 34 10.94 -6.43 -4.02
N SER A 35 11.86 -5.74 -4.69
CA SER A 35 13.23 -5.56 -4.19
C SER A 35 13.33 -4.59 -3.00
N SER A 36 12.28 -3.77 -2.81
CA SER A 36 12.09 -2.92 -1.64
C SER A 36 11.85 -3.70 -0.34
N ASP A 37 11.48 -4.98 -0.42
CA ASP A 37 11.37 -5.84 0.76
C ASP A 37 12.77 -6.20 1.30
N SER A 38 12.99 -5.93 2.59
CA SER A 38 14.29 -6.12 3.23
C SER A 38 14.78 -7.57 3.18
N TRP A 39 13.88 -8.54 3.22
CA TRP A 39 14.24 -9.95 3.16
C TRP A 39 14.70 -10.33 1.76
N VAL A 40 13.98 -9.86 0.71
CA VAL A 40 14.36 -10.10 -0.69
C VAL A 40 15.73 -9.49 -0.98
N MET A 41 15.97 -8.26 -0.52
CA MET A 41 17.27 -7.61 -0.71
C MET A 41 18.39 -8.45 -0.08
N SER A 42 18.24 -8.85 1.19
CA SER A 42 19.29 -9.50 1.97
C SER A 42 19.54 -10.97 1.60
N ASN A 43 18.50 -11.70 1.17
CA ASN A 43 18.59 -13.14 0.95
C ASN A 43 18.65 -13.52 -0.54
N ILE A 44 18.16 -12.65 -1.43
CA ILE A 44 18.10 -12.93 -2.87
C ILE A 44 19.04 -12.00 -3.65
N VAL A 45 18.85 -10.69 -3.54
CA VAL A 45 19.54 -9.70 -4.39
C VAL A 45 21.02 -9.60 -4.03
N GLU A 46 21.36 -9.31 -2.78
CA GLU A 46 22.75 -9.18 -2.36
C GLU A 46 23.56 -10.48 -2.52
N PRO A 47 23.04 -11.67 -2.14
CA PRO A 47 23.77 -12.92 -2.36
C PRO A 47 23.91 -13.29 -3.84
N GLY A 48 22.95 -12.88 -4.69
CA GLY A 48 23.05 -13.03 -6.14
C GLY A 48 24.16 -12.17 -6.73
N ILE A 49 24.26 -10.91 -6.30
CA ILE A 49 25.35 -10.02 -6.66
C ILE A 49 26.69 -10.57 -6.18
N GLN A 50 26.80 -11.04 -4.94
CA GLN A 50 28.06 -11.57 -4.39
C GLN A 50 28.52 -12.87 -5.07
N SER A 51 27.58 -13.72 -5.50
CA SER A 51 27.93 -14.95 -6.23
C SER A 51 28.48 -14.69 -7.63
N CYS A 52 28.18 -13.53 -8.20
CA CYS A 52 28.60 -13.11 -9.51
C CYS A 52 29.71 -12.05 -9.37
N ALA A 53 30.98 -12.38 -9.60
CA ALA A 53 32.07 -11.40 -9.52
C ALA A 53 31.75 -10.18 -10.42
N ILE A 54 31.61 -8.99 -9.82
CA ILE A 54 31.52 -7.73 -10.55
C ILE A 54 32.96 -7.31 -10.86
N ASP A 55 33.29 -7.19 -12.14
CA ASP A 55 34.57 -6.62 -12.55
C ASP A 55 34.55 -5.11 -12.29
N GLU A 56 34.88 -4.69 -11.06
CA GLU A 56 35.04 -3.27 -10.65
C GLU A 56 36.34 -2.65 -11.19
N HIS A 57 36.71 -2.97 -12.43
CA HIS A 57 37.90 -2.44 -13.07
C HIS A 57 37.70 -0.98 -13.52
N GLY A 58 37.53 -0.04 -12.59
CA GLY A 58 37.79 1.42 -12.71
C GLY A 58 37.34 2.16 -13.97
N LYS A 59 36.50 1.57 -14.82
CA LYS A 59 36.09 2.08 -16.12
C LYS A 59 34.72 2.73 -15.97
N PRO A 60 34.47 3.82 -16.72
CA PRO A 60 33.14 4.40 -16.77
C PRO A 60 32.15 3.32 -17.21
N VAL A 61 31.03 3.26 -16.52
CA VAL A 61 29.95 2.31 -16.76
C VAL A 61 29.40 2.55 -18.16
N SER A 62 29.89 1.81 -19.16
CA SER A 62 29.30 1.82 -20.49
C SER A 62 28.01 1.01 -20.47
N GLN A 63 27.04 1.39 -21.30
CA GLN A 63 25.76 0.66 -21.41
C GLN A 63 25.97 -0.82 -21.75
N GLU A 64 26.96 -1.14 -22.60
CA GLU A 64 27.28 -2.51 -23.00
C GLU A 64 27.84 -3.32 -21.83
N THR A 65 28.80 -2.74 -21.07
CA THR A 65 29.34 -3.36 -19.85
C THR A 65 28.25 -3.60 -18.81
N PHE A 66 27.38 -2.61 -18.60
CA PHE A 66 26.23 -2.75 -17.71
C PHE A 66 25.31 -3.90 -18.13
N LEU A 67 24.97 -4.02 -19.41
CA LEU A 67 24.05 -5.05 -19.88
C LEU A 67 24.62 -6.46 -19.66
N VAL A 68 25.92 -6.64 -19.92
CA VAL A 68 26.61 -7.91 -19.70
C VAL A 68 26.60 -8.29 -18.22
N GLU A 69 26.98 -7.37 -17.34
CA GLU A 69 26.99 -7.61 -15.89
C GLU A 69 25.58 -7.80 -15.31
N PHE A 70 24.61 -6.98 -15.75
CA PHE A 70 23.22 -7.10 -15.33
C PHE A 70 22.64 -8.46 -15.71
N LYS A 71 22.88 -8.95 -16.93
CA LYS A 71 22.40 -10.27 -17.35
C LYS A 71 22.98 -11.38 -16.48
N LYS A 72 24.30 -11.34 -16.25
CA LYS A 72 25.00 -12.30 -15.39
C LYS A 72 24.41 -12.32 -13.97
N ILE A 73 24.16 -11.15 -13.39
CA ILE A 73 23.58 -11.04 -12.04
C ILE A 73 22.11 -11.44 -12.02
N ALA A 74 21.33 -11.09 -13.05
CA ALA A 74 19.94 -11.51 -13.17
C ALA A 74 19.84 -13.04 -13.23
N ASP A 75 20.76 -13.72 -13.93
CA ASP A 75 20.85 -15.19 -13.94
C ASP A 75 21.20 -15.73 -12.53
N CYS A 76 22.15 -15.11 -11.82
CA CYS A 76 22.47 -15.45 -10.43
C CYS A 76 21.24 -15.29 -9.50
N VAL A 77 20.52 -14.18 -9.62
CA VAL A 77 19.29 -13.90 -8.83
C VAL A 77 18.19 -14.90 -9.16
N ALA A 78 17.98 -15.22 -10.44
CA ALA A 78 17.00 -16.22 -10.85
C ALA A 78 17.33 -17.61 -10.29
N GLN A 79 18.61 -17.98 -10.27
CA GLN A 79 19.06 -19.24 -9.66
C GLN A 79 18.81 -19.25 -8.14
N ARG A 80 19.05 -18.13 -7.45
CA ARG A 80 18.71 -17.99 -6.02
C ARG A 80 17.21 -18.12 -5.77
N LEU A 81 16.37 -17.48 -6.57
CA LEU A 81 14.92 -17.60 -6.48
C LEU A 81 14.42 -19.04 -6.73
N LYS A 82 15.13 -19.80 -7.56
CA LYS A 82 14.84 -21.23 -7.78
C LYS A 82 15.18 -22.08 -6.54
N GLU A 83 16.27 -21.75 -5.86
CA GLU A 83 16.72 -22.45 -4.63
C GLU A 83 15.91 -22.03 -3.40
N GLN A 84 15.53 -20.77 -3.33
CA GLN A 84 14.76 -20.16 -2.25
C GLN A 84 13.57 -19.40 -2.84
N PRO A 85 12.46 -20.11 -3.11
CA PRO A 85 11.25 -19.51 -3.67
C PRO A 85 10.69 -18.43 -2.75
N VAL A 86 10.24 -17.33 -3.35
CA VAL A 86 9.59 -16.21 -2.65
C VAL A 86 8.12 -16.19 -3.05
N ILE A 87 7.25 -16.21 -2.05
CA ILE A 87 5.81 -16.07 -2.27
C ILE A 87 5.48 -14.58 -2.25
N VAL A 88 4.85 -14.10 -3.32
CA VAL A 88 4.37 -12.72 -3.42
C VAL A 88 2.85 -12.71 -3.46
N ALA A 89 2.24 -11.95 -2.56
CA ALA A 89 0.83 -11.66 -2.56
C ALA A 89 0.56 -10.43 -3.44
N HIS A 90 -0.28 -10.62 -4.46
CA HIS A 90 -0.82 -9.54 -5.27
C HIS A 90 -2.17 -9.11 -4.70
N SER A 91 -2.32 -7.82 -4.41
CA SER A 91 -3.58 -7.23 -3.95
C SER A 91 -4.00 -6.14 -4.92
N GLU A 92 -5.24 -6.23 -5.41
CA GLU A 92 -5.89 -5.19 -6.20
C GLU A 92 -7.18 -4.77 -5.49
N ASN A 93 -7.27 -3.48 -5.17
CA ASN A 93 -8.42 -2.88 -4.51
C ASN A 93 -8.97 -1.75 -5.38
N THR A 94 -10.28 -1.78 -5.63
CA THR A 94 -10.97 -0.70 -6.35
C THR A 94 -11.98 -0.04 -5.43
N PHE A 95 -11.86 1.28 -5.27
CA PHE A 95 -12.77 2.11 -4.49
C PHE A 95 -13.67 2.89 -5.45
N ASP A 96 -14.91 2.43 -5.59
CA ASP A 96 -15.93 2.95 -6.52
C ASP A 96 -17.13 3.60 -5.81
N GLY A 97 -17.05 3.75 -4.49
CA GLY A 97 -18.13 4.31 -3.66
C GLY A 97 -19.24 3.31 -3.29
N SER A 98 -19.23 2.08 -3.83
CA SER A 98 -20.27 1.08 -3.57
C SER A 98 -20.37 0.69 -2.08
N GLY A 99 -19.23 0.60 -1.39
CA GLY A 99 -19.17 0.33 0.05
C GLY A 99 -19.85 1.41 0.89
N ILE A 100 -19.64 2.69 0.52
CA ILE A 100 -20.29 3.83 1.16
C ILE A 100 -21.78 3.83 0.83
N LYS A 101 -22.16 3.61 -0.44
CA LYS A 101 -23.56 3.53 -0.86
C LYS A 101 -24.33 2.47 -0.08
N ARG A 102 -23.73 1.30 0.11
CA ARG A 102 -24.29 0.22 0.93
C ARG A 102 -24.50 0.66 2.38
N LEU A 103 -23.48 1.28 2.99
CA LEU A 103 -23.53 1.79 4.36
C LEU A 103 -24.62 2.86 4.52
N LEU A 104 -24.69 3.84 3.61
CA LEU A 104 -25.69 4.92 3.62
C LEU A 104 -27.13 4.39 3.41
N SER A 105 -27.29 3.27 2.70
CA SER A 105 -28.60 2.64 2.46
C SER A 105 -29.11 1.87 3.67
N ASN A 106 -28.22 1.48 4.61
CA ASN A 106 -28.58 0.75 5.82
C ASN A 106 -28.56 1.66 7.05
N LYS A 107 -29.72 2.24 7.37
CA LYS A 107 -29.86 3.19 8.50
C LYS A 107 -29.40 2.61 9.84
N PHE A 108 -29.63 1.32 10.09
CA PHE A 108 -29.25 0.68 11.35
C PHE A 108 -27.73 0.54 11.47
N GLU A 109 -27.06 0.04 10.43
CA GLU A 109 -25.60 -0.07 10.41
C GLU A 109 -24.93 1.31 10.44
N LEU A 110 -25.48 2.29 9.71
CA LEU A 110 -24.98 3.65 9.71
C LEU A 110 -25.03 4.27 11.12
N ASP A 111 -26.18 4.22 11.79
CA ASP A 111 -26.33 4.81 13.12
C ASP A 111 -25.49 4.09 14.18
N LYS A 112 -25.40 2.76 14.10
CA LYS A 112 -24.51 1.97 14.97
C LYS A 112 -23.05 2.39 14.78
N THR A 113 -22.61 2.52 13.54
CA THR A 113 -21.21 2.89 13.20
C THR A 113 -20.90 4.32 13.62
N MET A 114 -21.81 5.26 13.38
CA MET A 114 -21.68 6.65 13.84
C MET A 114 -21.62 6.73 15.36
N THR A 115 -22.48 5.99 16.05
CA THR A 115 -22.47 5.98 17.52
C THR A 115 -21.14 5.46 18.05
N ALA A 116 -20.64 4.34 17.52
CA ALA A 116 -19.32 3.81 17.88
C ALA A 116 -18.17 4.78 17.57
N ALA A 117 -18.20 5.46 16.42
CA ALA A 117 -17.19 6.47 16.06
C ALA A 117 -17.19 7.67 17.01
N LEU A 118 -18.35 8.03 17.58
CA LEU A 118 -18.53 9.16 18.47
C LEU A 118 -18.28 8.85 19.95
N GLU A 119 -18.16 7.58 20.35
CA GLU A 119 -17.89 7.17 21.74
C GLU A 119 -16.60 7.79 22.29
N ASN A 120 -15.58 7.91 21.43
CA ASN A 120 -14.25 8.42 21.81
C ASN A 120 -14.03 9.90 21.46
N VAL A 121 -15.04 10.59 20.91
CA VAL A 121 -14.90 12.00 20.53
C VAL A 121 -15.20 12.89 21.74
N PRO A 122 -14.27 13.79 22.13
CA PRO A 122 -14.49 14.69 23.25
C PRO A 122 -15.72 15.59 23.08
N LYS A 123 -16.60 15.59 24.08
CA LYS A 123 -17.79 16.43 24.16
C LYS A 123 -17.59 17.56 25.16
N ASP A 124 -18.15 18.74 24.88
CA ASP A 124 -18.18 19.84 25.84
C ASP A 124 -19.15 19.55 27.01
N ARG A 125 -19.23 20.47 27.98
CA ARG A 125 -20.13 20.37 29.13
C ARG A 125 -21.62 20.30 28.75
N ASN A 126 -21.96 20.68 27.52
CA ASN A 126 -23.30 20.73 26.98
C ASN A 126 -23.56 19.60 25.98
N GLY A 127 -22.64 18.64 25.84
CA GLY A 127 -22.74 17.50 24.92
C GLY A 127 -22.47 17.83 23.45
N LYS A 128 -21.91 19.00 23.14
CA LYS A 128 -21.55 19.41 21.77
C LYS A 128 -20.18 18.89 21.37
N LEU A 129 -19.99 18.70 20.07
CA LEU A 129 -18.79 18.17 19.44
C LEU A 129 -18.13 19.25 18.60
N SER A 130 -16.80 19.36 18.63
CA SER A 130 -16.06 20.22 17.70
C SER A 130 -15.98 19.57 16.33
N LYS A 131 -16.22 20.34 15.27
CA LYS A 131 -16.00 19.90 13.90
C LYS A 131 -14.54 19.52 13.59
N ASP A 132 -13.57 19.91 14.41
CA ASP A 132 -12.18 19.46 14.29
C ASP A 132 -12.04 17.93 14.34
N TYR A 133 -12.98 17.25 15.00
CA TYR A 133 -13.02 15.79 15.07
C TYR A 133 -13.77 15.12 13.92
N LEU A 134 -14.34 15.88 12.96
CA LEU A 134 -15.04 15.31 11.81
C LEU A 134 -14.12 14.41 11.00
N ARG A 135 -12.86 14.79 10.80
CA ARG A 135 -11.91 13.98 10.02
C ARG A 135 -11.65 12.61 10.66
N VAL A 136 -11.52 12.59 11.98
CA VAL A 136 -11.34 11.35 12.76
C VAL A 136 -12.61 10.49 12.71
N ALA A 137 -13.78 11.10 12.86
CA ALA A 137 -15.04 10.38 12.80
C ALA A 137 -15.36 9.86 11.38
N VAL A 138 -15.01 10.60 10.33
CA VAL A 138 -15.10 10.13 8.94
C VAL A 138 -14.20 8.92 8.75
N ASP A 139 -12.94 8.97 9.17
CA ASP A 139 -12.00 7.84 9.07
C ASP A 139 -12.55 6.57 9.75
N ALA A 140 -13.08 6.72 10.97
CA ALA A 140 -13.69 5.63 11.73
C ALA A 140 -14.92 5.01 11.03
N VAL A 141 -15.81 5.85 10.47
CA VAL A 141 -17.01 5.37 9.78
C VAL A 141 -16.68 4.79 8.39
N ALA A 142 -15.74 5.42 7.67
CA ALA A 142 -15.28 5.03 6.34
C ALA A 142 -14.65 3.62 6.32
N ALA A 143 -13.97 3.23 7.41
CA ALA A 143 -13.45 1.88 7.58
C ALA A 143 -14.54 0.80 7.47
N SER A 144 -15.75 1.07 7.98
CA SER A 144 -16.90 0.15 7.87
C SER A 144 -17.47 0.07 6.45
N ALA A 145 -17.18 1.07 5.61
CA ALA A 145 -17.46 1.08 4.18
C ALA A 145 -16.31 0.46 3.34
N GLY A 146 -15.26 -0.05 3.98
CA GLY A 146 -14.11 -0.65 3.30
C GLY A 146 -13.16 0.36 2.65
N LEU A 147 -13.24 1.63 3.02
CA LEU A 147 -12.27 2.64 2.58
C LEU A 147 -10.94 2.48 3.35
N PRO A 148 -9.81 2.84 2.73
CA PRO A 148 -8.52 2.82 3.40
C PRO A 148 -8.47 3.95 4.44
N PRO A 149 -7.66 3.80 5.50
CA PRO A 149 -7.42 4.88 6.45
C PRO A 149 -6.92 6.14 5.76
N ILE A 150 -7.33 7.31 6.26
CA ILE A 150 -6.83 8.60 5.79
C ILE A 150 -5.30 8.64 5.97
N GLY A 151 -4.58 9.03 4.92
CA GLY A 151 -3.12 9.03 4.86
C GLY A 151 -2.51 7.78 4.24
N ALA A 152 -3.26 6.68 4.09
CA ALA A 152 -2.75 5.46 3.48
C ALA A 152 -2.68 5.55 1.94
N VAL A 153 -3.57 6.35 1.33
CA VAL A 153 -3.69 6.47 -0.12
C VAL A 153 -3.86 7.95 -0.49
N ALA A 154 -2.83 8.54 -1.10
CA ALA A 154 -2.81 9.95 -1.45
C ALA A 154 -4.00 10.38 -2.35
N GLN A 155 -4.41 9.54 -3.31
CA GLN A 155 -5.57 9.82 -4.15
C GLN A 155 -6.89 9.86 -3.36
N MET A 156 -7.04 8.97 -2.37
CA MET A 156 -8.21 8.95 -1.49
C MET A 156 -8.22 10.19 -0.58
N ASP A 157 -7.05 10.63 -0.10
CA ASP A 157 -6.94 11.82 0.74
C ASP A 157 -7.39 13.09 0.03
N VAL A 158 -7.15 13.17 -1.29
CA VAL A 158 -7.65 14.26 -2.14
C VAL A 158 -9.18 14.23 -2.19
N VAL A 159 -9.79 13.08 -2.46
CA VAL A 159 -11.25 12.91 -2.49
C VAL A 159 -11.88 13.30 -1.15
N VAL A 160 -11.30 12.85 -0.03
CA VAL A 160 -11.74 13.22 1.31
C VAL A 160 -11.59 14.74 1.52
N SER A 161 -10.46 15.34 1.15
CA SER A 161 -10.27 16.79 1.29
C SER A 161 -11.27 17.60 0.46
N GLU A 162 -11.62 17.14 -0.75
CA GLU A 162 -12.62 17.80 -1.61
C GLU A 162 -14.01 17.68 -1.01
N ALA A 163 -14.36 16.53 -0.43
CA ALA A 163 -15.63 16.33 0.26
C ALA A 163 -15.80 17.28 1.47
N PHE A 164 -14.76 17.47 2.28
CA PHE A 164 -14.76 18.43 3.40
C PHE A 164 -14.99 19.87 2.94
N LYS A 165 -14.36 20.28 1.82
CA LYS A 165 -14.55 21.61 1.21
C LYS A 165 -15.97 21.81 0.71
N MET A 166 -16.56 20.81 0.04
CA MET A 166 -17.93 20.90 -0.49
C MET A 166 -18.98 21.09 0.62
N VAL A 167 -18.77 20.50 1.80
CA VAL A 167 -19.71 20.54 2.93
C VAL A 167 -19.41 21.69 3.91
N ASN A 168 -18.36 22.50 3.67
CA ASN A 168 -17.89 23.55 4.58
C ASN A 168 -17.67 23.03 6.02
N ALA A 169 -17.00 21.88 6.12
CA ALA A 169 -16.81 21.17 7.39
C ALA A 169 -15.68 21.75 8.26
N ASP A 170 -14.80 22.59 7.71
CA ASP A 170 -13.53 23.01 8.33
C ASP A 170 -13.60 24.29 9.20
N ASP A 171 -14.78 24.64 9.72
CA ASP A 171 -14.96 25.88 10.50
C ASP A 171 -14.75 25.73 12.02
N GLY A 172 -14.41 24.52 12.50
CA GLY A 172 -14.10 24.22 13.90
C GLY A 172 -15.24 24.47 14.90
N LYS A 173 -16.47 24.70 14.41
CA LYS A 173 -17.60 25.06 15.29
C LYS A 173 -18.02 23.89 16.18
N LEU A 174 -18.55 24.24 17.35
CA LEU A 174 -19.23 23.29 18.23
C LEU A 174 -20.67 23.07 17.75
N VAL A 175 -20.98 21.83 17.39
CA VAL A 175 -22.29 21.41 16.89
C VAL A 175 -22.92 20.35 17.79
N LYS A 176 -24.24 20.20 17.72
CA LYS A 176 -24.93 19.11 18.43
C LYS A 176 -24.63 17.77 17.75
N GLU A 177 -24.81 16.67 18.48
CA GLU A 177 -24.57 15.32 17.96
C GLU A 177 -25.38 15.01 16.67
N ASP A 178 -26.66 15.39 16.61
CA ASP A 178 -27.49 15.19 15.41
C ASP A 178 -26.96 15.96 14.18
N GLU A 179 -26.48 17.19 14.39
CA GLU A 179 -25.88 18.01 13.35
C GLU A 179 -24.52 17.44 12.91
N PHE A 180 -23.73 16.93 13.86
CA PHE A 180 -22.47 16.24 13.59
C PHE A 180 -22.69 14.98 12.75
N LYS A 181 -23.64 14.12 13.13
CA LYS A 181 -24.04 12.91 12.37
C LYS A 181 -24.53 13.27 10.96
N LYS A 182 -25.27 14.36 10.82
CA LYS A 182 -25.71 14.88 9.52
C LYS A 182 -24.51 15.28 8.65
N LEU A 183 -23.56 16.04 9.18
CA LEU A 183 -22.34 16.43 8.47
C LEU A 183 -21.50 15.21 8.05
N LEU A 184 -21.35 14.21 8.93
CA LEU A 184 -20.70 12.94 8.58
C LEU A 184 -21.37 12.26 7.39
N THR A 185 -22.70 12.20 7.39
CA THR A 185 -23.48 11.62 6.30
C THR A 185 -23.29 12.38 4.99
N GLU A 186 -23.27 13.72 5.04
CA GLU A 186 -23.06 14.57 3.86
C GLU A 186 -21.65 14.40 3.28
N ILE A 187 -20.62 14.34 4.13
CA ILE A 187 -19.24 14.09 3.70
C ILE A 187 -19.11 12.70 3.06
N LEU A 188 -19.65 11.65 3.69
CA LEU A 188 -19.65 10.30 3.12
C LEU A 188 -20.39 10.26 1.77
N GLY A 189 -21.53 10.94 1.66
CA GLY A 189 -22.26 11.07 0.41
C GLY A 189 -21.46 11.79 -0.68
N SER A 190 -20.70 12.82 -0.33
CA SER A 190 -19.81 13.51 -1.27
C SER A 190 -18.66 12.61 -1.74
N ILE A 191 -18.01 11.87 -0.83
CA ILE A 191 -16.97 10.89 -1.17
C ILE A 191 -17.55 9.82 -2.11
N MET A 192 -18.74 9.30 -1.80
CA MET A 192 -19.43 8.31 -2.63
C MET A 192 -19.64 8.81 -4.06
N LEU A 193 -20.18 10.02 -4.24
CA LEU A 193 -20.42 10.57 -5.57
C LEU A 193 -19.14 10.82 -6.37
N GLN A 194 -18.06 11.24 -5.70
CA GLN A 194 -16.77 11.42 -6.34
C GLN A 194 -16.18 10.08 -6.82
N LEU A 195 -16.27 9.03 -5.99
CA LEU A 195 -15.78 7.70 -6.35
C LEU A 195 -16.66 6.99 -7.40
N GLU A 196 -17.98 7.24 -7.40
CA GLU A 196 -18.87 6.74 -8.47
C GLU A 196 -18.52 7.38 -9.83
N GLY A 197 -18.09 8.65 -9.83
CA GLY A 197 -17.64 9.35 -11.04
C GLY A 197 -16.23 8.98 -11.48
N ASN A 198 -15.31 8.78 -10.53
CA ASN A 198 -13.90 8.46 -10.77
C ASN A 198 -13.40 7.42 -9.75
N PRO A 199 -13.54 6.11 -10.04
CA PRO A 199 -13.05 5.06 -9.15
C PRO A 199 -11.53 5.08 -8.99
N ILE A 200 -11.05 4.72 -7.80
CA ILE A 200 -9.61 4.63 -7.49
C ILE A 200 -9.21 3.15 -7.45
N ALA A 201 -8.34 2.72 -8.36
CA ALA A 201 -7.75 1.38 -8.35
C ALA A 201 -6.33 1.42 -7.76
N ILE A 202 -6.05 0.51 -6.83
CA ILE A 202 -4.74 0.36 -6.18
C ILE A 202 -4.31 -1.08 -6.33
N SER A 203 -3.13 -1.27 -6.92
CA SER A 203 -2.45 -2.56 -6.98
C SER A 203 -1.19 -2.50 -6.12
N SER A 204 -0.93 -3.55 -5.36
CA SER A 204 0.29 -3.69 -4.56
C SER A 204 0.76 -5.14 -4.56
N ASN A 205 2.09 -5.31 -4.55
CA ASN A 205 2.77 -6.58 -4.45
C ASN A 205 3.52 -6.61 -3.12
N SER A 206 3.26 -7.61 -2.28
CA SER A 206 3.92 -7.77 -0.98
C SER A 206 4.48 -9.16 -0.81
N VAL A 207 5.68 -9.26 -0.23
CA VAL A 207 6.32 -10.55 0.06
C VAL A 207 5.62 -11.20 1.26
N VAL A 208 5.26 -12.47 1.13
CA VAL A 208 4.64 -13.23 2.21
C VAL A 208 5.74 -13.79 3.11
N HIS A 209 5.81 -13.24 4.32
CA HIS A 209 6.65 -13.78 5.39
C HIS A 209 5.84 -14.83 6.15
N GLU A 210 5.80 -16.06 5.65
CA GLU A 210 5.27 -17.17 6.46
C GLU A 210 6.15 -17.31 7.72
N PRO A 211 5.57 -17.37 8.92
CA PRO A 211 6.27 -17.98 10.04
C PRO A 211 6.51 -19.42 9.62
N LEU A 212 7.76 -19.78 9.35
CA LEU A 212 8.15 -21.17 9.10
C LEU A 212 7.72 -21.98 10.33
N ALA A 213 6.53 -22.56 10.27
CA ALA A 213 6.12 -23.60 11.20
C ALA A 213 7.22 -24.65 11.11
N SER A 214 7.95 -24.80 12.21
CA SER A 214 8.98 -25.82 12.34
C SER A 214 8.39 -27.16 11.88
N PRO A 215 9.13 -27.99 11.14
CA PRO A 215 8.60 -29.25 10.66
C PRO A 215 8.44 -30.18 11.87
N SER A 216 7.30 -30.15 12.55
CA SER A 216 6.90 -31.22 13.46
C SER A 216 6.45 -32.39 12.61
N SER A 217 7.42 -33.14 12.08
CA SER A 217 7.22 -34.52 11.68
C SER A 217 6.76 -35.33 12.90
N THR A 218 5.45 -35.48 13.07
CA THR A 218 4.91 -36.62 13.81
C THR A 218 3.96 -37.35 12.86
N LEU A 219 4.57 -38.12 11.96
CA LEU A 219 3.92 -39.22 11.27
C LEU A 219 3.32 -40.15 12.34
N LEU A 220 2.00 -40.16 12.46
CA LEU A 220 1.28 -41.20 13.21
C LEU A 220 1.49 -42.53 12.48
N GLN A 221 2.40 -43.37 12.99
CA GLN A 221 2.43 -44.78 12.62
C GLN A 221 1.24 -45.49 13.31
N PRO A 222 0.41 -46.24 12.57
CA PRO A 222 -0.54 -47.14 13.20
C PRO A 222 0.23 -48.28 13.87
N SER A 223 -0.09 -48.54 15.13
CA SER A 223 0.39 -49.72 15.86
C SER A 223 -0.27 -50.99 15.30
N SER A 224 0.51 -52.07 15.26
CA SER A 224 0.22 -53.38 14.67
C SER A 224 -1.13 -54.00 15.00
#